data_AF-A0A8S3JJ61-F1
#
_entry.id   AF-A0A8S3JJ61-F1
#
_cell.length_a   1.000
_cell.length_b   1.000
_cell.length_c   1.000
_cell.angle_alpha   90.00
_cell.angle_beta   90.00
_cell.angle_gamma   90.00
#
_symmetry.space_group_name_H-M   'P 1'
#
loop_
_entity.id
_entity.type
_entity.pdbx_description
1 polymer ?
#
loop_
_entity_poly.entity_id
_entity_poly.type
_entity_poly.pdbx_seq_one_letter_code
_entity_poly.pdbx_strand_id
1 'polypeptide(L)'
;MSSAVSAQIVVSFLISNELHRKEVVIDRVDSTYDNCGLLRRLYAKQMLNELTAFPKINKRHILDIAMKYSIVSDFTSILVLETLQQHIAYNICPHPSRTTLYNHYMNYQHNKKQVDLKNNETKLAAILNLWNARCTWYDKA
;
A
#
# COMPACT_ATOMS: atom_id res chain seq x y z
N MET A 1 -20.69 -19.52 10.04
CA MET A 1 -21.58 -18.55 10.70
C MET A 1 -22.37 -17.83 9.64
N SER A 2 -23.69 -18.06 9.59
CA SER A 2 -24.59 -17.46 8.60
C SER A 2 -24.71 -15.97 8.89
N SER A 3 -24.18 -15.12 8.01
CA SER A 3 -24.31 -13.66 8.15
C SER A 3 -25.75 -13.28 7.78
N ALA A 4 -26.44 -12.53 8.65
CA ALA A 4 -27.77 -12.02 8.37
C ALA A 4 -27.80 -11.20 7.07
N VAL A 5 -28.79 -11.50 6.21
CA VAL A 5 -28.99 -10.94 4.87
C VAL A 5 -29.73 -9.60 4.92
N SER A 6 -30.43 -9.31 6.02
CA SER A 6 -31.16 -8.07 6.24
C SER A 6 -31.11 -7.66 7.71
N ALA A 7 -31.21 -6.35 7.96
CA ALA A 7 -31.25 -5.75 9.29
C ALA A 7 -32.38 -4.72 9.36
N GLN A 8 -33.17 -4.75 10.44
CA GLN A 8 -34.23 -3.77 10.67
C GLN A 8 -33.68 -2.65 11.57
N ILE A 9 -33.68 -1.42 11.06
CA ILE A 9 -33.31 -0.24 11.83
C ILE A 9 -34.57 0.58 12.12
N VAL A 10 -34.74 0.94 13.38
CA VAL A 10 -35.79 1.86 13.81
C VAL A 10 -35.16 3.22 14.00
N VAL A 11 -35.54 4.19 13.16
CA VAL A 11 -35.08 5.57 13.30
C VAL A 11 -36.18 6.36 13.99
N SER A 12 -35.85 6.96 15.13
CA SER A 12 -36.74 7.88 15.84
C SER A 12 -36.18 9.29 15.73
N PHE A 13 -36.96 10.23 15.23
CA PHE A 13 -36.54 11.61 15.02
C PHE A 13 -37.69 12.58 15.31
N LEU A 14 -37.34 13.81 15.69
CA LEU A 14 -38.31 14.86 16.00
C LEU A 14 -38.41 15.82 14.81
N ILE A 15 -39.64 16.12 14.38
CA ILE A 15 -39.95 17.22 13.48
C ILE A 15 -41.02 18.06 14.16
N SER A 16 -40.78 19.36 14.32
CA SER A 16 -41.74 20.28 14.94
C SER A 16 -42.26 19.81 16.31
N ASN A 17 -41.37 19.25 17.14
CA ASN A 17 -41.68 18.70 18.48
C ASN A 17 -42.58 17.44 18.49
N GLU A 18 -42.89 16.85 17.34
CA GLU A 18 -43.56 15.56 17.26
C GLU A 18 -42.56 14.42 17.05
N LEU A 19 -42.71 13.35 17.84
CA LEU A 19 -41.86 12.16 17.73
C LEU A 19 -42.33 11.30 16.56
N HIS A 20 -41.50 11.20 15.52
CA HIS A 20 -41.73 10.30 14.41
C HIS A 20 -40.84 9.07 14.55
N ARG A 21 -41.45 7.89 14.36
CA ARG A 21 -40.75 6.60 14.32
C ARG A 21 -40.93 6.00 12.94
N LYS A 22 -39.82 5.72 12.27
CA LYS A 22 -39.82 5.06 10.96
C LYS A 22 -38.98 3.79 11.02
N GLU A 23 -39.61 2.68 10.68
CA GLU A 23 -38.92 1.41 10.52
C GLU A 23 -38.36 1.33 9.10
N VAL A 24 -37.07 1.05 8.99
CA VAL A 24 -36.34 0.93 7.74
C VAL A 24 -35.68 -0.43 7.72
N VAL A 25 -36.05 -1.26 6.74
CA VAL A 25 -35.37 -2.52 6.48
C VAL A 25 -34.18 -2.22 5.58
N ILE A 26 -33.00 -2.65 6.00
CA ILE A 26 -31.77 -2.55 5.25
C ILE A 26 -31.38 -3.96 4.84
N ASP A 27 -31.52 -4.24 3.54
CA ASP A 27 -31.01 -5.46 2.96
C ASP A 27 -29.51 -5.30 2.67
N ARG A 28 -28.75 -6.37 2.94
CA ARG A 28 -27.36 -6.47 2.49
C ARG A 28 -27.38 -6.73 0.99
N VAL A 29 -27.51 -5.66 0.23
CA VAL A 29 -27.45 -5.71 -1.23
C VAL A 29 -26.00 -6.00 -1.63
N ASP A 30 -25.80 -7.02 -2.48
CA ASP A 30 -24.52 -7.27 -3.13
C ASP A 30 -24.04 -5.97 -3.79
N SER A 31 -22.74 -5.70 -3.72
CA SER A 31 -22.11 -4.40 -3.97
C SER A 31 -22.20 -3.86 -5.42
N THR A 32 -23.20 -4.25 -6.18
CA THR A 32 -23.43 -3.95 -7.61
C THR A 32 -24.15 -2.62 -7.86
N TYR A 33 -24.53 -1.85 -6.84
CA TYR A 33 -25.04 -0.49 -7.01
C TYR A 33 -23.92 0.51 -7.32
N ASP A 34 -24.09 1.28 -8.41
CA ASP A 34 -23.12 2.24 -8.97
C ASP A 34 -22.57 3.27 -7.96
N ASN A 35 -23.31 3.58 -6.89
CA ASN A 35 -22.93 4.60 -5.90
C ASN A 35 -22.30 4.05 -4.61
N CYS A 36 -22.19 2.73 -4.45
CA CYS A 36 -21.63 2.12 -3.23
C CYS A 36 -20.16 2.52 -3.02
N GLY A 37 -19.39 2.71 -4.10
CA GLY A 37 -18.00 3.19 -4.03
C GLY A 37 -17.87 4.59 -3.42
N LEU A 38 -18.71 5.54 -3.85
CA LEU A 38 -18.69 6.91 -3.38
C LEU A 38 -19.09 7.01 -1.91
N LEU A 39 -20.20 6.37 -1.53
CA LEU A 39 -20.68 6.38 -0.13
C LEU A 39 -19.65 5.78 0.83
N ARG A 40 -19.01 4.66 0.45
CA ARG A 40 -17.93 4.07 1.25
C ARG A 40 -16.76 5.03 1.45
N ARG A 41 -16.38 5.79 0.41
CA ARG A 41 -15.29 6.76 0.50
C ARG A 41 -15.66 7.97 1.35
N LEU A 42 -16.91 8.47 1.24
CA LEU A 42 -17.41 9.56 2.07
C LEU A 42 -17.45 9.16 3.56
N TYR A 43 -17.94 7.96 3.85
CA TYR A 43 -17.92 7.40 5.20
C TYR A 43 -16.49 7.31 5.77
N ALA A 44 -15.55 6.78 5.00
CA ALA A 44 -14.14 6.70 5.41
C ALA A 44 -13.53 8.10 5.66
N LYS A 45 -13.87 9.10 4.84
CA LYS A 45 -13.45 10.49 5.07
C LYS A 45 -14.01 11.05 6.38
N GLN A 46 -15.28 10.80 6.68
CA GLN A 46 -15.89 11.25 7.93
C GLN A 46 -15.24 10.61 9.15
N MET A 47 -15.02 9.28 9.12
CA MET A 47 -14.28 8.59 10.19
C MET A 47 -12.86 9.15 10.38
N LEU A 48 -12.15 9.42 9.28
CA LEU A 48 -10.81 10.02 9.34
C LEU A 48 -10.86 11.40 10.01
N ASN A 49 -11.83 12.25 9.66
CA ASN A 49 -11.99 13.58 10.26
C ASN A 49 -12.23 13.53 11.77
N GLU A 50 -12.94 12.53 12.26
CA GLU A 50 -13.16 12.34 13.71
C GLU A 50 -11.86 11.89 14.40
N LEU A 51 -11.12 10.95 13.79
CA LEU A 51 -9.89 10.41 14.37
C LEU A 51 -8.74 11.41 14.37
N THR A 52 -8.67 12.30 13.37
CA THR A 52 -7.62 13.32 13.24
C THR A 52 -7.70 14.42 14.29
N ALA A 53 -8.78 14.49 15.09
CA ALA A 53 -8.82 15.35 16.28
C ALA A 53 -7.72 15.00 17.30
N PHE A 54 -7.34 13.72 17.40
CA PHE A 54 -6.27 13.23 18.27
C PHE A 54 -5.33 12.28 17.49
N PRO A 55 -4.54 12.81 16.53
CA PRO A 55 -3.92 12.01 15.49
C PRO A 55 -2.82 11.09 16.04
N LYS A 56 -2.10 11.51 17.08
CA LYS A 56 -1.06 10.69 17.73
C LYS A 56 -1.63 9.48 18.45
N ILE A 57 -2.75 9.64 19.15
CA ILE A 57 -3.45 8.56 19.88
C ILE A 57 -4.07 7.59 18.88
N ASN A 58 -4.69 8.14 17.83
CA ASN A 58 -5.44 7.37 16.82
C ASN A 58 -4.58 6.90 15.63
N LYS A 59 -3.25 7.03 15.69
CA LYS A 59 -2.34 6.81 14.55
C LYS A 59 -2.61 5.52 13.80
N ARG A 60 -2.75 4.40 14.52
CA ARG A 60 -2.97 3.08 13.90
C ARG A 60 -4.29 3.03 13.13
N HIS A 61 -5.37 3.54 13.74
CA HIS A 61 -6.70 3.53 13.14
C HIS A 61 -6.77 4.44 11.90
N ILE A 62 -6.12 5.61 11.97
CA ILE A 62 -5.99 6.52 10.83
C ILE A 62 -5.26 5.82 9.68
N LEU A 63 -4.13 5.17 9.97
CA LEU A 63 -3.33 4.45 8.98
C LEU A 63 -4.11 3.29 8.34
N ASP A 64 -4.81 2.49 9.14
CA ASP A 64 -5.62 1.35 8.67
C ASP A 64 -6.75 1.81 7.73
N ILE A 65 -7.50 2.86 8.10
CA ILE A 65 -8.59 3.40 7.28
C ILE A 65 -8.02 4.05 6.01
N ALA A 66 -6.97 4.87 6.14
CA ALA A 66 -6.33 5.55 5.03
C ALA A 66 -5.83 4.56 3.96
N MET A 67 -5.15 3.48 4.37
CA MET A 67 -4.70 2.43 3.44
C MET A 67 -5.87 1.64 2.85
N LYS A 68 -6.84 1.23 3.66
CA LYS A 68 -7.99 0.43 3.20
C LYS A 68 -8.81 1.14 2.11
N TYR A 69 -8.94 2.45 2.21
CA TYR A 69 -9.75 3.25 1.29
C TYR A 69 -8.92 4.09 0.30
N SER A 70 -7.59 3.91 0.26
CA SER A 70 -6.65 4.66 -0.58
C SER A 70 -6.82 6.19 -0.43
N ILE A 71 -6.87 6.66 0.81
CA ILE A 71 -6.99 8.08 1.18
C ILE A 71 -5.67 8.56 1.78
N VAL A 72 -5.22 9.75 1.37
CA VAL A 72 -4.08 10.45 1.98
C VAL A 72 -4.49 11.02 3.33
N SER A 73 -3.68 10.80 4.35
CA SER A 73 -3.88 11.22 5.73
C SER A 73 -2.57 11.78 6.28
N ASP A 74 -2.57 12.29 7.52
CA ASP A 74 -1.33 12.78 8.17
C ASP A 74 -0.20 11.74 8.26
N PHE A 75 -0.53 10.45 8.14
CA PHE A 75 0.43 9.33 8.22
C PHE A 75 0.62 8.58 6.90
N THR A 76 -0.01 9.04 5.81
CA THR A 76 0.10 8.40 4.49
C THR A 76 0.34 9.44 3.41
N SER A 77 1.18 9.13 2.43
CA SER A 77 1.47 10.02 1.29
C SER A 77 1.28 9.27 -0.03
N ILE A 78 0.97 10.00 -1.11
CA ILE A 78 1.00 9.44 -2.46
C ILE A 78 2.37 9.68 -3.07
N LEU A 79 2.98 8.60 -3.58
CA LEU A 79 4.18 8.67 -4.40
C LEU A 79 3.78 8.53 -5.87
N VAL A 80 4.08 9.56 -6.68
CA VAL A 80 3.83 9.55 -8.12
C VAL A 80 5.15 9.34 -8.85
N LEU A 81 5.19 8.31 -9.71
CA LEU A 81 6.36 7.94 -10.49
C LEU A 81 6.05 8.03 -11.98
N GLU A 82 6.68 8.97 -12.66
CA GLU A 82 6.46 9.26 -14.08
C GLU A 82 7.59 8.73 -14.95
N THR A 83 8.84 8.86 -14.48
CA THR A 83 10.03 8.56 -15.27
C THR A 83 10.70 7.24 -14.86
N LEU A 84 11.47 6.67 -15.78
CA LEU A 84 12.25 5.45 -15.52
C LEU A 84 13.20 5.64 -14.33
N GLN A 85 13.88 6.77 -14.27
CA GLN A 85 14.84 7.09 -13.22
C GLN A 85 14.17 7.12 -11.84
N GLN A 86 12.95 7.65 -11.73
CA GLN A 86 12.21 7.64 -10.47
C GLN A 86 11.86 6.21 -10.05
N HIS A 87 11.39 5.36 -10.97
CA HIS A 87 11.12 3.95 -10.69
C HIS A 87 12.37 3.19 -10.25
N ILE A 88 13.53 3.45 -10.88
CA ILE A 88 14.81 2.87 -10.50
C ILE A 88 15.23 3.35 -9.11
N ALA A 89 15.17 4.66 -8.84
CA ALA A 89 15.60 5.25 -7.58
C ALA A 89 14.82 4.70 -6.37
N TYR A 90 13.51 4.51 -6.52
CA TYR A 90 12.67 3.96 -5.46
C TYR A 90 12.49 2.44 -5.53
N ASN A 91 13.10 1.76 -6.51
CA ASN A 91 12.97 0.32 -6.75
C ASN A 91 11.52 -0.16 -6.81
N ILE A 92 10.65 0.64 -7.43
CA ILE A 92 9.22 0.33 -7.61
C ILE A 92 8.99 -0.03 -9.07
N CYS A 93 8.44 -1.22 -9.31
CA CYS A 93 8.11 -1.66 -10.66
C CYS A 93 6.96 -0.84 -11.26
N PRO A 94 7.09 -0.31 -12.49
CA PRO A 94 5.97 0.27 -13.22
C PRO A 94 4.84 -0.75 -13.42
N HIS A 95 3.59 -0.27 -13.52
CA HIS A 95 2.47 -1.15 -13.86
C HIS A 95 2.58 -1.66 -15.32
N PRO A 96 2.24 -2.93 -15.64
CA PRO A 96 2.38 -3.49 -16.99
C PRO A 96 1.62 -2.76 -18.09
N SER A 97 0.56 -2.03 -17.76
CA SER A 97 -0.17 -1.19 -18.73
C SER A 97 0.67 -0.06 -19.32
N ARG A 98 1.77 0.35 -18.66
CA ARG A 98 2.73 1.34 -19.17
C ARG A 98 3.88 0.62 -19.89
N THR A 99 3.55 -0.11 -20.96
CA THR A 99 4.43 -1.11 -21.60
C THR A 99 5.85 -0.63 -21.87
N THR A 100 6.03 0.55 -22.49
CA THR A 100 7.36 1.09 -22.80
C THR A 100 8.21 1.30 -21.54
N LEU A 101 7.63 1.92 -20.50
CA LEU A 101 8.30 2.19 -19.24
C LEU A 101 8.62 0.89 -18.49
N TYR A 102 7.66 -0.04 -18.46
CA TYR A 102 7.83 -1.36 -17.87
C TYR A 102 8.98 -2.13 -18.53
N ASN A 103 9.02 -2.19 -19.86
CA ASN A 103 10.09 -2.88 -20.59
C ASN A 103 11.46 -2.26 -20.32
N HIS A 104 11.57 -0.94 -20.31
CA HIS A 104 12.83 -0.27 -19.96
C HIS A 104 13.28 -0.59 -18.53
N TYR A 105 12.35 -0.62 -17.59
CA TYR A 105 12.64 -0.99 -16.20
C TYR A 105 13.12 -2.44 -16.08
N MET A 106 12.45 -3.38 -16.75
CA MET A 106 12.84 -4.79 -16.74
C MET A 106 14.21 -5.01 -17.39
N ASN A 107 14.50 -4.33 -18.51
CA ASN A 107 15.81 -4.38 -19.15
C ASN A 107 16.90 -3.83 -18.22
N TYR A 108 16.64 -2.71 -17.53
CA TYR A 108 17.55 -2.18 -16.52
C TYR A 108 17.83 -3.19 -15.41
N GLN A 109 16.78 -3.82 -14.85
CA GLN A 109 16.95 -4.80 -13.77
C GLN A 109 17.69 -6.06 -14.24
N HIS A 110 17.44 -6.52 -15.48
CA HIS A 110 18.19 -7.64 -16.06
C HIS A 110 19.68 -7.30 -16.17
N ASN A 111 20.01 -6.16 -16.77
CA ASN A 111 21.40 -5.73 -16.94
C ASN A 111 22.10 -5.52 -15.59
N LYS A 112 21.41 -4.90 -14.63
CA LYS A 112 21.91 -4.72 -13.25
C LYS A 112 22.26 -6.07 -12.62
N LYS A 113 21.37 -7.05 -12.73
CA LYS A 113 21.61 -8.40 -12.20
C LYS A 113 22.84 -9.05 -12.82
N GLN A 114 23.05 -8.94 -14.13
CA GLN A 114 24.23 -9.50 -14.79
C GLN A 114 25.52 -8.82 -14.35
N VAL A 115 25.50 -7.49 -14.22
CA VAL A 115 26.64 -6.71 -13.72
C VAL A 115 26.96 -7.09 -12.27
N ASP A 116 25.95 -7.22 -11.42
CA ASP A 116 26.11 -7.60 -10.02
C ASP A 116 26.70 -9.01 -9.88
N LEU A 117 26.25 -9.97 -10.70
CA LEU A 117 26.80 -11.33 -10.72
C LEU A 117 28.29 -11.31 -11.09
N LYS A 118 28.67 -10.66 -12.19
CA LYS A 118 30.07 -10.57 -12.64
C LYS A 118 30.95 -9.85 -11.61
N ASN A 119 30.43 -8.80 -10.99
CA ASN A 119 31.15 -8.08 -9.92
C ASN A 119 31.36 -8.97 -8.69
N ASN A 120 30.37 -9.78 -8.33
CA ASN A 120 30.48 -10.71 -7.21
C ASN A 120 31.50 -11.82 -7.48
N GLU A 121 31.52 -12.39 -8.69
CA GLU A 121 32.54 -13.37 -9.10
C GLU A 121 33.95 -12.78 -9.03
N THR A 122 34.12 -11.55 -9.54
CA THR A 122 35.41 -10.85 -9.51
C THR A 122 35.87 -10.57 -8.07
N LYS A 123 34.96 -10.10 -7.20
CA LYS A 123 35.22 -9.88 -5.78
C LYS A 123 35.60 -11.18 -5.07
N LEU A 124 34.88 -12.27 -5.34
CA LEU A 124 35.16 -13.57 -4.74
C LEU A 124 36.55 -14.07 -5.15
N ALA A 125 36.90 -13.99 -6.44
CA ALA A 125 38.22 -14.35 -6.92
C ALA A 125 39.34 -13.52 -6.26
N ALA A 126 39.12 -12.21 -6.11
CA ALA A 126 40.06 -11.33 -5.42
C ALA A 126 40.26 -11.73 -3.95
N ILE A 127 39.17 -12.02 -3.23
CA ILE A 127 39.21 -12.46 -1.82
C ILE A 127 39.92 -13.82 -1.70
N LEU A 128 39.65 -14.77 -2.58
CA LEU A 128 40.31 -16.09 -2.60
C LEU A 128 41.82 -15.95 -2.83
N ASN A 129 42.25 -15.05 -3.72
CA ASN A 129 43.67 -14.80 -3.95
C ASN A 129 44.34 -14.20 -2.71
N LEU A 130 43.70 -13.24 -2.04
CA LEU A 130 44.19 -12.66 -0.80
C LEU A 130 44.27 -13.70 0.33
N TRP A 131 43.28 -14.57 0.43
CA TRP A 131 43.27 -15.67 1.39
C TRP A 131 44.42 -16.66 1.15
N ASN A 132 44.58 -17.11 -0.10
CA ASN A 132 45.66 -18.02 -0.47
C ASN A 132 47.03 -17.40 -0.19
N ALA A 133 47.24 -16.13 -0.53
CA ALA A 133 48.46 -15.42 -0.20
C ALA A 133 48.74 -15.42 1.31
N ARG A 134 47.71 -15.21 2.14
CA ARG A 134 47.81 -15.26 3.60
C ARG A 134 48.18 -16.65 4.13
N CYS A 135 47.57 -17.72 3.62
CA CYS A 135 47.94 -19.08 3.99
C CYS A 135 49.41 -19.36 3.65
N THR A 136 49.85 -19.00 2.43
CA THR A 136 51.26 -19.21 2.02
C THR A 136 52.26 -18.41 2.85
N TRP A 137 51.87 -17.24 3.38
CA TRP A 137 52.69 -16.49 4.32
C TRP A 137 52.81 -17.21 5.67
N TYR A 138 51.68 -17.73 6.18
CA TYR A 138 51.65 -18.46 7.45
C TYR A 138 52.45 -19.76 7.39
N ASP A 139 52.35 -20.53 6.29
CA ASP A 139 53.06 -21.79 6.11
C ASP A 139 54.59 -21.62 5.94
N LYS A 140 55.04 -20.40 5.66
CA LYS A 140 56.47 -20.05 5.55
C LYS A 140 57.05 -19.47 6.86
N ALA A 141 56.22 -19.19 7.85
CA ALA A 141 56.60 -18.70 9.17
C ALA A 141 56.79 -19.86 10.15
#